data_AF-A0A928PAD5-F1
#
_entry.id   AF-A0A928PAD5-F1
#
_cell.length_a   1.000
_cell.length_b   1.000
_cell.length_c   1.000
_cell.angle_alpha   90.00
_cell.angle_beta   90.00
_cell.angle_gamma   90.00
#
_symmetry.space_group_name_H-M   'P 1'
#
loop_
_entity.id
_entity.type
_entity.pdbx_description
1 polymer ?
#
loop_
_entity_poly.entity_id
_entity_poly.type
_entity_poly.pdbx_seq_one_letter_code
_entity_poly.pdbx_strand_id
1 'polypeptide(L)'
;MSKKMRFLSFVLAVSFVCLCAVACAQKSDGDTNAYTDTQSTETEITYENVNVDDYVKAIQYKNLSVAWNSNKDTKETAVWNAVYATVTIENYPEEKVSYYFDQMKDAYMHYAKGNEADYLLILEAQGTSEEEMLAKSRQMVKEDLVYEYIVRHEQITVTDEEKNSLFVKYVQKYSAELNKSPEYVKEQMAEYIYESMLYDKTTEYLFSVNTFVTDQ
;
A
#
# COMPACT_ATOMS: atom_id res chain seq x y z
N MET A 1 -11.37 -21.22 -10.56
CA MET A 1 -11.05 -19.79 -10.78
C MET A 1 -10.48 -19.25 -9.49
N SER A 2 -9.17 -19.04 -9.46
CA SER A 2 -8.42 -18.77 -8.22
C SER A 2 -8.53 -17.30 -7.82
N LYS A 3 -9.06 -17.05 -6.62
CA LYS A 3 -9.09 -15.76 -5.93
C LYS A 3 -7.67 -15.41 -5.47
N LYS A 4 -6.90 -14.73 -6.31
CA LYS A 4 -5.70 -14.00 -5.89
C LYS A 4 -6.15 -12.64 -5.37
N MET A 5 -6.42 -12.52 -4.07
CA MET A 5 -6.97 -11.33 -3.44
C MET A 5 -6.01 -10.85 -2.35
N ARG A 6 -5.79 -9.52 -2.32
CA ARG A 6 -5.46 -8.70 -1.13
C ARG A 6 -4.01 -8.34 -0.79
N PHE A 7 -2.99 -8.88 -1.46
CA PHE A 7 -1.62 -8.37 -1.25
C PHE A 7 -1.24 -7.17 -2.10
N LEU A 8 -2.18 -6.70 -2.92
CA LEU A 8 -1.97 -5.60 -3.82
C LEU A 8 -2.18 -4.23 -3.16
N SER A 9 -2.77 -4.05 -1.98
CA SER A 9 -3.16 -2.69 -1.54
C SER A 9 -2.00 -1.78 -1.10
N PHE A 10 -1.00 -2.28 -0.36
CA PHE A 10 0.17 -1.46 0.04
C PHE A 10 1.17 -1.25 -1.11
N VAL A 11 1.39 -2.31 -1.90
CA VAL A 11 2.23 -2.24 -3.10
C VAL A 11 1.53 -1.48 -4.23
N LEU A 12 0.20 -1.57 -4.38
CA LEU A 12 -0.55 -0.74 -5.34
C LEU A 12 -0.59 0.70 -4.91
N ALA A 13 -0.72 1.06 -3.63
CA ALA A 13 -0.74 2.48 -3.25
C ALA A 13 0.55 3.18 -3.73
N VAL A 14 1.71 2.57 -3.48
CA VAL A 14 2.98 3.13 -3.95
C VAL A 14 3.22 2.89 -5.45
N SER A 15 2.77 1.77 -6.02
CA SER A 15 2.86 1.52 -7.47
C SER A 15 1.91 2.39 -8.29
N PHE A 16 0.76 2.82 -7.75
CA PHE A 16 -0.20 3.73 -8.41
C PHE A 16 0.35 5.14 -8.43
N VAL A 17 0.92 5.61 -7.31
CA VAL A 17 1.62 6.90 -7.25
C VAL A 17 2.81 6.90 -8.24
N CYS A 18 3.54 5.79 -8.36
CA CYS A 18 4.63 5.68 -9.34
C CYS A 18 4.15 5.53 -10.80
N LEU A 19 3.02 4.88 -11.07
CA LEU A 19 2.48 4.70 -12.42
C LEU A 19 1.91 6.00 -12.99
N CYS A 20 1.34 6.87 -12.16
CA CYS A 20 0.91 8.20 -12.57
C CYS A 20 2.10 9.12 -12.89
N ALA A 21 3.23 8.99 -12.18
CA ALA A 21 4.42 9.80 -12.46
C ALA A 21 5.24 9.32 -13.68
N VAL A 22 5.19 8.03 -14.03
CA VAL A 22 6.11 7.43 -15.03
C VAL A 22 5.55 7.37 -16.45
N ALA A 23 4.25 7.64 -16.66
CA ALA A 23 3.68 7.82 -18.00
C ALA A 23 4.13 9.14 -18.69
N CYS A 24 4.82 10.04 -17.99
CA CYS A 24 5.28 11.34 -18.51
C CYS A 24 6.68 11.35 -19.16
N ALA A 25 7.24 10.19 -19.54
CA ALA A 25 8.53 10.12 -20.23
C ALA A 25 8.46 9.38 -21.57
N GLN A 26 7.48 9.69 -22.41
CA GLN A 26 7.61 9.51 -23.86
C GLN A 26 7.50 10.86 -24.55
N LYS A 27 8.63 11.33 -25.08
CA LYS A 27 8.70 12.41 -26.08
C LYS A 27 7.80 12.03 -27.25
N SER A 28 6.71 12.77 -27.48
CA SER A 28 6.12 12.92 -28.80
C SER A 28 6.41 14.33 -29.30
N ASP A 29 7.26 14.41 -30.33
CA ASP A 29 7.40 15.60 -31.14
C ASP A 29 6.05 15.93 -31.81
N GLY A 30 5.58 17.17 -31.61
CA GLY A 30 4.60 17.86 -32.45
C GLY A 30 3.16 17.33 -32.41
N ASP A 31 2.30 17.92 -31.59
CA ASP A 31 1.41 19.00 -32.04
C ASP A 31 0.63 19.58 -30.84
N THR A 32 0.30 20.86 -30.94
CA THR A 32 -0.22 21.69 -29.85
C THR A 32 -1.56 21.23 -29.26
N ASN A 33 -1.55 20.87 -27.98
CA ASN A 33 -2.56 21.29 -27.00
C ASN A 33 -1.95 21.22 -25.60
N ALA A 34 -1.54 22.38 -25.09
CA ALA A 34 -1.09 22.54 -23.72
C ALA A 34 -2.24 22.14 -22.79
N TYR A 35 -2.06 21.08 -22.00
CA TYR A 35 -2.96 20.80 -20.89
C TYR A 35 -2.14 20.58 -19.62
N THR A 36 -2.35 21.50 -18.69
CA THR A 36 -1.73 21.56 -17.38
C THR A 36 -2.03 20.31 -16.59
N ASP A 37 -0.94 19.65 -16.24
CA ASP A 37 -0.75 18.73 -15.13
C ASP A 37 -1.75 19.01 -13.99
N THR A 38 -2.79 18.19 -13.91
CA THR A 38 -3.56 18.06 -12.67
C THR A 38 -2.91 16.90 -11.93
N GLN A 39 -1.66 17.11 -11.49
CA GLN A 39 -1.15 16.42 -10.32
C GLN A 39 -2.20 16.64 -9.23
N SER A 40 -2.73 15.57 -8.65
CA SER A 40 -3.37 15.68 -7.36
C SER A 40 -2.33 16.31 -6.43
N THR A 41 -2.55 17.59 -6.12
CA THR A 41 -1.68 18.39 -5.25
C THR A 41 -1.93 18.09 -3.77
N GLU A 42 -2.75 17.08 -3.49
CA GLU A 42 -2.99 16.63 -2.14
C GLU A 42 -1.73 15.96 -1.62
N THR A 43 -1.08 16.69 -0.74
CA THR A 43 0.09 16.23 0.01
C THR A 43 -0.29 14.93 0.68
N GLU A 44 0.54 13.90 0.49
CA GLU A 44 0.40 12.65 1.25
C GLU A 44 0.32 13.01 2.73
N ILE A 45 -0.83 12.72 3.34
CA ILE A 45 -0.98 12.90 4.79
C ILE A 45 -0.07 11.86 5.42
N THR A 46 0.88 12.20 6.27
CA THR A 46 1.67 11.18 6.99
C THR A 46 1.08 10.96 8.39
N TYR A 47 1.29 9.79 8.97
CA TYR A 47 0.91 9.56 10.36
C TYR A 47 1.90 10.20 11.35
N GLU A 48 2.97 10.84 10.89
CA GLU A 48 4.04 11.39 11.73
C GLU A 48 3.53 12.31 12.85
N ASN A 49 2.45 13.05 12.59
CA ASN A 49 1.82 13.97 13.56
C ASN A 49 0.45 13.48 14.06
N VAL A 50 0.05 12.27 13.70
CA VAL A 50 -1.23 11.68 14.08
C VAL A 50 -1.01 10.73 15.25
N ASN A 51 -1.79 10.88 16.32
CA ASN A 51 -1.81 9.90 17.40
C ASN A 51 -2.69 8.71 16.98
N VAL A 52 -2.05 7.60 16.62
CA VAL A 52 -2.72 6.39 16.11
C VAL A 52 -3.63 5.76 17.16
N ASP A 53 -3.30 5.92 18.45
CA ASP A 53 -4.10 5.43 19.57
C ASP A 53 -5.49 6.09 19.65
N ASP A 54 -5.66 7.26 19.04
CA ASP A 54 -6.97 7.94 18.97
C ASP A 54 -7.95 7.23 18.02
N TYR A 55 -7.45 6.37 17.14
CA TYR A 55 -8.23 5.69 16.10
C TYR A 55 -8.36 4.17 16.35
N VAL A 56 -7.30 3.54 16.86
CA VAL A 56 -7.23 2.09 17.11
C VAL A 56 -7.73 1.77 18.53
N LYS A 57 -9.00 1.34 18.64
CA LYS A 57 -9.64 1.08 19.95
C LYS A 57 -9.21 -0.24 20.58
N ALA A 58 -9.11 -1.26 19.75
CA ALA A 58 -8.76 -2.60 20.18
C ALA A 58 -8.03 -3.29 19.05
N ILE A 59 -6.94 -3.98 19.39
CA ILE A 59 -6.15 -4.78 18.45
C ILE A 59 -5.51 -5.92 19.23
N GLN A 60 -5.50 -7.11 18.63
CA GLN A 60 -4.69 -8.23 19.09
C GLN A 60 -3.77 -8.66 17.95
N TYR A 61 -2.46 -8.45 18.11
CA TYR A 61 -1.45 -8.79 17.12
C TYR A 61 -0.37 -9.76 17.63
N LYS A 62 -0.45 -10.15 18.91
CA LYS A 62 0.39 -11.15 19.54
C LYS A 62 -0.43 -12.37 19.95
N ASN A 63 0.22 -13.52 20.03
CA ASN A 63 -0.34 -14.80 20.45
C ASN A 63 -1.57 -15.24 19.64
N LEU A 64 -1.62 -14.84 18.36
CA LEU A 64 -2.64 -15.31 17.42
C LEU A 64 -2.32 -16.73 16.96
N SER A 65 -3.37 -17.51 16.75
CA SER A 65 -3.32 -18.76 16.00
C SER A 65 -3.62 -18.46 14.53
N VAL A 66 -2.57 -18.36 13.72
CA VAL A 66 -2.65 -17.96 12.32
C VAL A 66 -2.80 -19.19 11.45
N ALA A 67 -3.99 -19.39 10.89
CA ALA A 67 -4.23 -20.40 9.88
C ALA A 67 -3.46 -20.02 8.60
N TRP A 68 -2.61 -20.93 8.12
CA TRP A 68 -1.80 -20.71 6.93
C TRP A 68 -1.82 -21.92 6.00
N ASN A 69 -2.11 -21.66 4.73
CA ASN A 69 -2.05 -22.64 3.66
C ASN A 69 -1.05 -22.21 2.60
N SER A 70 0.09 -22.90 2.52
CA SER A 70 1.19 -22.58 1.59
C SER A 70 0.80 -22.63 0.11
N ASN A 71 -0.31 -23.30 -0.24
CA ASN A 71 -0.80 -23.41 -1.62
C ASN A 71 -1.74 -22.25 -2.01
N LYS A 72 -2.22 -21.47 -1.04
CA LYS A 72 -3.19 -20.38 -1.25
C LYS A 72 -2.60 -19.01 -0.96
N ASP A 73 -1.91 -18.89 0.18
CA ASP A 73 -1.47 -17.60 0.72
C ASP A 73 0.00 -17.68 1.16
N THR A 74 0.71 -16.55 1.13
CA THR A 74 2.01 -16.45 1.81
C THR A 74 1.79 -16.40 3.32
N LYS A 75 2.79 -16.79 4.12
CA LYS A 75 2.72 -16.66 5.59
C LYS A 75 2.46 -15.22 6.01
N GLU A 76 3.07 -14.30 5.28
CA GLU A 76 2.90 -12.87 5.43
C GLU A 76 1.44 -12.45 5.23
N THR A 77 0.80 -12.87 4.14
CA THR A 77 -0.63 -12.61 3.92
C THR A 77 -1.49 -13.18 5.04
N ALA A 78 -1.18 -14.38 5.51
CA ALA A 78 -1.93 -15.00 6.60
C ALA A 78 -1.81 -14.23 7.92
N VAL A 79 -0.60 -13.80 8.33
CA VAL A 79 -0.42 -13.10 9.61
C VAL A 79 -1.08 -11.74 9.60
N TRP A 80 -0.92 -10.95 8.53
CA TRP A 80 -1.51 -9.63 8.45
C TRP A 80 -3.03 -9.70 8.41
N ASN A 81 -3.61 -10.64 7.65
CA ASN A 81 -5.07 -10.86 7.67
C ASN A 81 -5.58 -11.25 9.06
N ALA A 82 -4.83 -12.08 9.80
CA ALA A 82 -5.20 -12.46 11.16
C ALA A 82 -5.19 -11.24 12.10
N VAL A 83 -4.17 -10.38 12.00
CA VAL A 83 -4.11 -9.12 12.76
C VAL A 83 -5.24 -8.17 12.37
N TYR A 84 -5.49 -7.95 11.07
CA TYR A 84 -6.54 -7.05 10.59
C TYR A 84 -7.94 -7.51 11.00
N ALA A 85 -8.14 -8.81 11.23
CA ALA A 85 -9.41 -9.36 11.70
C ALA A 85 -9.70 -9.05 13.18
N THR A 86 -8.68 -8.76 14.00
CA THR A 86 -8.87 -8.47 15.43
C THR A 86 -9.05 -6.99 15.72
N VAL A 87 -8.68 -6.11 14.80
CA VAL A 87 -8.71 -4.66 15.03
C VAL A 87 -10.10 -4.05 14.82
N THR A 88 -10.47 -3.20 15.77
CA THR A 88 -11.62 -2.31 15.69
C THR A 88 -11.15 -0.86 15.57
N ILE A 89 -11.56 -0.19 14.50
CA ILE A 89 -11.35 1.25 14.29
C ILE A 89 -12.61 1.97 14.75
N GLU A 90 -12.48 2.91 15.68
CA GLU A 90 -13.64 3.63 16.24
C GLU A 90 -14.05 4.80 15.35
N ASN A 91 -13.07 5.60 14.94
CA ASN A 91 -13.24 6.65 13.95
C ASN A 91 -12.13 6.50 12.92
N TYR A 92 -12.41 6.83 11.68
CA TYR A 92 -11.39 6.89 10.65
C TYR A 92 -10.88 8.33 10.52
N PRO A 93 -9.57 8.55 10.25
CA PRO A 93 -9.11 9.83 9.77
C PRO A 93 -9.69 10.08 8.38
N GLU A 94 -10.82 10.80 8.32
CA GLU A 94 -11.60 10.95 7.07
C GLU A 94 -10.79 11.64 5.96
N GLU A 95 -9.85 12.54 6.30
CA GLU A 95 -8.93 13.14 5.32
C GLU A 95 -8.08 12.08 4.61
N LYS A 96 -7.62 11.06 5.35
CA LYS A 96 -6.87 9.92 4.81
C LYS A 96 -7.75 8.98 3.99
N VAL A 97 -9.00 8.79 4.40
CA VAL A 97 -9.98 8.01 3.63
C VAL A 97 -10.26 8.70 2.29
N SER A 98 -10.48 10.02 2.31
CA SER A 98 -10.68 10.83 1.10
C SER A 98 -9.46 10.77 0.20
N TYR A 99 -8.25 10.95 0.75
CA TYR A 99 -7.01 10.83 -0.03
C TYR A 99 -6.95 9.52 -0.83
N TYR A 100 -7.15 8.36 -0.18
CA TYR A 100 -7.15 7.08 -0.90
C TYR A 100 -8.30 6.94 -1.90
N PHE A 101 -9.48 7.47 -1.55
CA PHE A 101 -10.63 7.45 -2.44
C PHE A 101 -10.37 8.26 -3.71
N ASP A 102 -9.83 9.48 -3.57
CA ASP A 102 -9.54 10.39 -4.66
C ASP A 102 -8.41 9.85 -5.54
N GLN A 103 -7.36 9.26 -4.96
CA GLN A 103 -6.32 8.55 -5.74
C GLN A 103 -6.90 7.41 -6.60
N MET A 104 -7.81 6.59 -6.03
CA MET A 104 -8.49 5.54 -6.80
C MET A 104 -9.45 6.13 -7.85
N LYS A 105 -10.10 7.25 -7.55
CA LYS A 105 -11.02 7.91 -8.47
C LYS A 105 -10.28 8.49 -9.66
N ASP A 106 -9.18 9.20 -9.42
CA ASP A 106 -8.32 9.78 -10.43
C ASP A 106 -7.77 8.70 -11.36
N ALA A 107 -7.38 7.54 -10.81
CA ALA A 107 -6.96 6.38 -11.58
C ALA A 107 -8.03 5.91 -12.59
N TYR A 108 -9.26 5.70 -12.13
CA TYR A 108 -10.36 5.28 -12.99
C TYR A 108 -10.78 6.36 -13.98
N MET A 109 -10.77 7.63 -13.58
CA MET A 109 -11.04 8.75 -14.47
C MET A 109 -9.98 8.88 -15.56
N HIS A 110 -8.71 8.70 -15.23
CA HIS A 110 -7.61 8.68 -16.19
C HIS A 110 -7.77 7.52 -17.18
N TYR A 111 -8.10 6.33 -16.68
CA TYR A 111 -8.37 5.16 -17.53
C TYR A 111 -9.57 5.40 -18.46
N ALA A 112 -10.66 5.98 -17.95
CA ALA A 112 -11.84 6.32 -18.74
C ALA A 112 -11.49 7.32 -19.86
N LYS A 113 -10.76 8.39 -19.53
CA LYS A 113 -10.29 9.39 -20.50
C LYS A 113 -9.42 8.76 -21.59
N GLY A 114 -8.48 7.89 -21.22
CA GLY A 114 -7.58 7.21 -22.17
C GLY A 114 -8.29 6.25 -23.12
N ASN A 115 -9.50 5.79 -22.75
CA ASN A 115 -10.33 4.89 -23.57
C ASN A 115 -11.56 5.60 -24.17
N GLU A 116 -11.65 6.93 -24.06
CA GLU A 116 -12.83 7.72 -24.49
C GLU A 116 -14.16 7.17 -23.95
N ALA A 117 -14.12 6.58 -22.75
CA ALA A 117 -15.25 5.95 -22.09
C ALA A 117 -15.80 6.84 -20.97
N ASP A 118 -17.07 6.63 -20.63
CA ASP A 118 -17.65 7.23 -19.44
C ASP A 118 -17.09 6.57 -18.17
N TYR A 119 -16.82 7.38 -17.14
CA TYR A 119 -16.28 6.92 -15.87
C TYR A 119 -17.16 5.84 -15.21
N LEU A 120 -18.48 6.01 -15.20
CA LEU A 120 -19.40 5.04 -14.60
C LEU A 120 -19.43 3.73 -15.39
N LEU A 121 -19.30 3.80 -16.72
CA LEU A 121 -19.18 2.61 -17.56
C LEU A 121 -17.88 1.84 -17.28
N ILE A 122 -16.78 2.54 -16.99
CA ILE A 122 -15.54 1.89 -16.54
C ILE A 122 -15.75 1.20 -15.19
N LEU A 123 -16.37 1.85 -14.22
CA LEU A 123 -16.62 1.23 -12.91
C LEU A 123 -17.48 -0.04 -13.06
N GLU A 124 -18.56 0.04 -13.85
CA GLU A 124 -19.43 -1.11 -14.12
C GLU A 124 -18.67 -2.25 -14.80
N ALA A 125 -17.88 -1.96 -15.84
CA ALA A 125 -17.08 -2.95 -16.53
C ALA A 125 -16.04 -3.63 -15.61
N GLN A 126 -15.56 -2.92 -14.59
CA GLN A 126 -14.65 -3.44 -13.57
C GLN A 126 -15.39 -4.10 -12.40
N GLY A 127 -16.72 -4.11 -12.42
CA GLY A 127 -17.55 -4.69 -11.37
C GLY A 127 -17.34 -4.02 -10.01
N THR A 128 -17.16 -2.70 -10.01
CA THR A 128 -16.97 -1.89 -8.79
C THR A 128 -17.90 -0.69 -8.78
N SER A 129 -18.01 0.00 -7.64
CA SER A 129 -18.72 1.28 -7.52
C SER A 129 -17.90 2.28 -6.68
N GLU A 130 -18.30 3.55 -6.67
CA GLU A 130 -17.71 4.54 -5.74
C GLU A 130 -17.91 4.13 -4.27
N GLU A 131 -19.04 3.50 -3.91
CA GLU A 131 -19.27 2.98 -2.56
C GLU A 131 -18.25 1.88 -2.20
N GLU A 132 -17.98 0.96 -3.14
CA GLU A 132 -16.95 -0.06 -2.94
C GLU A 132 -15.54 0.52 -2.90
N MET A 133 -15.27 1.58 -3.67
CA MET A 133 -13.99 2.32 -3.59
C MET A 133 -13.84 3.00 -2.22
N LEU A 134 -14.89 3.61 -1.69
CA LEU A 134 -14.86 4.22 -0.36
C LEU A 134 -14.62 3.15 0.73
N ALA A 135 -15.29 1.99 0.63
CA ALA A 135 -15.07 0.87 1.52
C ALA A 135 -13.62 0.34 1.44
N LYS A 136 -13.06 0.23 0.23
CA LYS A 136 -11.64 -0.11 0.01
C LYS A 136 -10.71 0.94 0.62
N SER A 137 -11.02 2.23 0.50
CA SER A 137 -10.25 3.33 1.08
C SER A 137 -10.18 3.22 2.60
N ARG A 138 -11.33 2.98 3.25
CA ARG A 138 -11.37 2.72 4.71
C ARG A 138 -10.58 1.46 5.08
N GLN A 139 -10.62 0.41 4.27
CA GLN A 139 -9.81 -0.78 4.51
C GLN A 139 -8.31 -0.45 4.42
N MET A 140 -7.87 0.35 3.44
CA MET A 140 -6.47 0.79 3.34
C MET A 140 -6.04 1.61 4.55
N VAL A 141 -6.85 2.59 4.97
CA VAL A 141 -6.57 3.38 6.18
C VAL A 141 -6.51 2.49 7.43
N LYS A 142 -7.36 1.47 7.53
CA LYS A 142 -7.31 0.50 8.63
C LYS A 142 -5.99 -0.26 8.65
N GLU A 143 -5.50 -0.68 7.49
CA GLU A 143 -4.22 -1.40 7.35
C GLU A 143 -3.05 -0.50 7.76
N ASP A 144 -3.03 0.76 7.30
CA ASP A 144 -2.02 1.75 7.71
C ASP A 144 -2.02 1.98 9.21
N LEU A 145 -3.19 2.25 9.81
CA LEU A 145 -3.31 2.52 11.24
C LEU A 145 -2.83 1.33 12.08
N VAL A 146 -3.14 0.10 11.65
CA VAL A 146 -2.67 -1.11 12.32
C VAL A 146 -1.16 -1.25 12.23
N TYR A 147 -0.60 -1.05 11.04
CA TYR A 147 0.84 -1.09 10.82
C TYR A 147 1.56 -0.06 11.71
N GLU A 148 1.14 1.19 11.65
CA GLU A 148 1.69 2.28 12.44
C GLU A 148 1.56 2.03 13.95
N TYR A 149 0.42 1.50 14.41
CA TYR A 149 0.22 1.13 15.80
C TYR A 149 1.28 0.13 16.26
N ILE A 150 1.50 -0.94 15.49
CA ILE A 150 2.45 -2.00 15.85
C ILE A 150 3.88 -1.47 15.84
N VAL A 151 4.27 -0.74 14.77
CA VAL A 151 5.61 -0.15 14.65
C VAL A 151 5.93 0.72 15.86
N ARG A 152 5.02 1.61 16.26
CA ARG A 152 5.23 2.53 17.38
C ARG A 152 5.22 1.83 18.73
N HIS A 153 4.23 0.98 18.97
CA HIS A 153 4.05 0.31 20.25
C HIS A 153 5.20 -0.67 20.54
N GLU A 154 5.73 -1.32 19.51
CA GLU A 154 6.84 -2.26 19.63
C GLU A 154 8.20 -1.61 19.33
N GLN A 155 8.22 -0.30 19.08
CA GLN A 155 9.43 0.49 18.82
C GLN A 155 10.29 -0.13 17.71
N ILE A 156 9.63 -0.62 16.67
CA ILE A 156 10.30 -1.24 15.53
C ILE A 156 10.93 -0.11 14.71
N THR A 157 12.23 -0.17 14.54
CA THR A 157 13.00 0.80 13.75
C THR A 157 14.00 0.08 12.87
N VAL A 158 14.31 0.64 11.70
CA VAL A 158 15.45 0.20 10.90
C VAL A 158 16.65 1.06 11.28
N THR A 159 17.67 0.43 11.85
CA THR A 159 18.93 1.10 12.22
C THR A 159 19.74 1.48 10.98
N ASP A 160 20.68 2.42 11.11
CA ASP A 160 21.56 2.80 10.00
C ASP A 160 22.40 1.62 9.47
N GLU A 161 22.79 0.69 10.36
CA GLU A 161 23.53 -0.52 9.98
C GLU A 161 22.66 -1.49 9.16
N GLU A 162 21.42 -1.74 9.60
CA GLU A 162 20.44 -2.55 8.86
C GLU A 162 20.11 -1.89 7.52
N LYS A 163 19.89 -0.58 7.50
CA LYS A 163 19.64 0.20 6.29
C LYS A 163 20.78 -0.02 5.30
N ASN A 164 22.03 0.22 5.70
CA ASN A 164 23.17 0.11 4.79
C ASN A 164 23.40 -1.32 4.27
N SER A 165 23.20 -2.33 5.12
CA SER A 165 23.37 -3.74 4.72
C SER A 165 22.26 -4.24 3.81
N LEU A 166 21.02 -3.78 4.00
CA LEU A 166 19.86 -4.22 3.23
C LEU A 166 19.59 -3.36 1.98
N PHE A 167 20.03 -2.09 1.96
CA PHE A 167 19.68 -1.15 0.89
C PHE A 167 20.00 -1.67 -0.51
N VAL A 168 21.18 -2.28 -0.68
CA VAL A 168 21.59 -2.88 -1.97
C VAL A 168 20.62 -3.98 -2.41
N LYS A 169 20.15 -4.81 -1.47
CA LYS A 169 19.19 -5.89 -1.75
C LYS A 169 17.85 -5.33 -2.23
N TYR A 170 17.31 -4.31 -1.57
CA TYR A 170 16.05 -3.68 -1.98
C TYR A 170 16.17 -2.92 -3.30
N VAL A 171 17.29 -2.22 -3.52
CA VAL A 171 17.56 -1.58 -4.82
C VAL A 171 17.53 -2.62 -5.94
N GLN A 172 18.21 -3.75 -5.76
CA GLN A 172 18.21 -4.83 -6.76
C GLN A 172 16.83 -5.43 -6.95
N LYS A 173 16.09 -5.69 -5.87
CA LYS A 173 14.71 -6.17 -5.90
C LYS A 173 13.83 -5.24 -6.74
N TYR A 174 13.76 -3.96 -6.42
CA TYR A 174 12.90 -3.02 -7.12
C TYR A 174 13.39 -2.67 -8.52
N SER A 175 14.69 -2.70 -8.78
CA SER A 175 15.21 -2.56 -10.15
C SER A 175 14.68 -3.67 -11.05
N ALA A 176 14.66 -4.91 -10.55
CA ALA A 176 14.14 -6.07 -11.28
C ALA A 176 12.61 -6.03 -11.41
N GLU A 177 11.88 -5.72 -10.32
CA GLU A 177 10.41 -5.69 -10.32
C GLU A 177 9.84 -4.58 -11.21
N LEU A 178 10.47 -3.40 -11.23
CA LEU A 178 9.99 -2.24 -11.97
C LEU A 178 10.66 -2.08 -13.35
N ASN A 179 11.63 -2.93 -13.68
CA ASN A 179 12.47 -2.80 -14.86
C ASN A 179 13.11 -1.40 -14.99
N LYS A 180 13.73 -0.94 -13.90
CA LYS A 180 14.42 0.36 -13.78
C LYS A 180 15.89 0.15 -13.43
N SER A 181 16.74 1.15 -13.70
CA SER A 181 18.15 1.07 -13.31
C SER A 181 18.32 1.15 -11.79
N PRO A 182 19.36 0.50 -11.21
CA PRO A 182 19.69 0.65 -9.81
C PRO A 182 19.87 2.10 -9.36
N GLU A 183 20.43 2.96 -10.21
CA GLU A 183 20.62 4.38 -9.94
C GLU A 183 19.28 5.10 -9.80
N TYR A 184 18.34 4.84 -10.72
CA TYR A 184 16.99 5.40 -10.63
C TYR A 184 16.29 4.99 -9.32
N VAL A 185 16.35 3.71 -8.98
CA VAL A 185 15.73 3.17 -7.77
C VAL A 185 16.35 3.78 -6.51
N LYS A 186 17.68 3.94 -6.47
CA LYS A 186 18.36 4.57 -5.33
C LYS A 186 17.93 6.02 -5.12
N GLU A 187 17.82 6.78 -6.20
CA GLU A 187 17.56 8.22 -6.11
C GLU A 187 16.07 8.52 -5.89
N GLN A 188 15.18 7.76 -6.52
CA GLN A 188 13.75 8.07 -6.56
C GLN A 188 12.92 7.27 -5.56
N MET A 189 13.48 6.21 -4.97
CA MET A 189 12.72 5.29 -4.10
C MET A 189 13.39 5.07 -2.74
N ALA A 190 14.32 5.95 -2.32
CA ALA A 190 15.06 5.77 -1.07
C ALA A 190 14.14 5.67 0.17
N GLU A 191 13.08 6.49 0.22
CA GLU A 191 12.07 6.48 1.28
C GLU A 191 11.23 5.21 1.23
N TYR A 192 10.69 4.86 0.07
CA TYR A 192 9.96 3.60 -0.12
C TYR A 192 10.77 2.35 0.25
N ILE A 193 12.08 2.35 -0.06
CA ILE A 193 12.99 1.27 0.34
C ILE A 193 13.08 1.18 1.86
N TYR A 194 13.17 2.31 2.55
CA TYR A 194 13.18 2.33 4.02
C TYR A 194 11.87 1.81 4.60
N GLU A 195 10.73 2.25 4.09
CA GLU A 195 9.41 1.76 4.50
C GLU A 195 9.27 0.24 4.27
N SER A 196 9.77 -0.25 3.14
CA SER A 196 9.79 -1.68 2.82
C SER A 196 10.62 -2.48 3.82
N MET A 197 11.76 -1.96 4.26
CA MET A 197 12.58 -2.59 5.31
C MET A 197 11.83 -2.62 6.64
N LEU A 198 11.17 -1.52 6.99
CA LEU A 198 10.42 -1.41 8.24
C LEU A 198 9.21 -2.35 8.26
N TYR A 199 8.52 -2.46 7.13
CA TYR A 199 7.43 -3.39 6.92
C TYR A 199 7.87 -4.86 7.00
N ASP A 200 8.99 -5.22 6.36
CA ASP A 200 9.54 -6.58 6.45
C ASP A 200 9.94 -6.91 7.89
N LYS A 201 10.59 -5.97 8.60
CA LYS A 201 10.95 -6.14 10.01
C LYS A 201 9.72 -6.28 10.92
N THR A 202 8.67 -5.52 10.65
CA THR A 202 7.39 -5.62 11.36
C THR A 202 6.73 -6.97 11.11
N THR A 203 6.79 -7.46 9.87
CA THR A 203 6.29 -8.79 9.51
C THR A 203 7.08 -9.90 10.21
N GLU A 204 8.42 -9.80 10.24
CA GLU A 204 9.28 -10.75 10.98
C GLU A 204 8.97 -10.76 12.47
N TYR A 205 8.74 -9.58 13.06
CA TYR A 205 8.27 -9.47 14.43
C TYR A 205 6.94 -10.21 14.63
N LEU A 206 5.95 -9.98 13.74
CA LEU A 206 4.66 -10.66 13.80
C LEU A 206 4.81 -12.18 13.66
N PHE A 207 5.77 -12.67 12.87
CA PHE A 207 6.08 -14.09 12.82
C PHE A 207 6.62 -14.64 14.14
N SER A 208 7.41 -13.85 14.86
CA SER A 208 8.02 -14.26 16.13
C SER A 208 7.03 -14.32 17.31
N VAL A 209 5.95 -13.53 17.26
CA VAL A 209 4.97 -13.40 18.36
C VAL A 209 3.66 -14.14 18.10
N ASN A 210 3.53 -14.86 16.99
CA ASN A 210 2.32 -15.60 16.62
C ASN A 210 2.63 -17.06 16.28
N THR A 211 1.62 -17.93 16.44
CA THR A 211 1.75 -19.35 16.11
C THR A 211 1.09 -19.63 14.77
N PHE A 212 1.78 -20.34 13.88
CA PHE A 212 1.24 -20.72 12.58
C PHE A 212 0.72 -22.15 12.61
N VAL A 213 -0.54 -22.32 12.24
CA VAL A 213 -1.20 -23.61 12.16
C VAL A 213 -1.46 -23.91 10.69
N THR A 214 -0.97 -25.05 10.20
CA THR A 214 -1.25 -25.51 8.84
C THR A 214 -2.58 -26.27 8.84
N ASP A 215 -3.52 -25.87 7.98
CA ASP A 215 -4.69 -26.69 7.69
C ASP A 215 -4.20 -28.03 7.10
N GLN A 216 -4.53 -29.15 7.76
CA GLN A 216 -4.33 -30.51 7.22
C GLN A 216 -5.29 -30.78 6.05
#